data_AF-A0A1H6T1V5-F1
#
_entry.id   AF-A0A1H6T1V5-F1
#
_cell.length_a   1.000
_cell.length_b   1.000
_cell.length_c   1.000
_cell.angle_alpha   90.00
_cell.angle_beta   90.00
_cell.angle_gamma   90.00
#
_symmetry.space_group_name_H-M   'P 1'
#
loop_
_entity.id
_entity.type
_entity.pdbx_description
1 polymer ?
#
loop_
_entity_poly.entity_id
_entity_poly.type
_entity_poly.pdbx_seq_one_letter_code
_entity_poly.pdbx_strand_id
1 'polypeptide(L)'
;MKNIEKYKSDLQHLIDKGEKLDLSIRYACHKDNFEKQLREAIKDEKKVKEFIENILPFNREYQSWYSESLVLVKQLMPDRRNDFVRLYEKPKTRKAIEYGNYVMEDYLQNLTVNSGYGEKKVGPDAAISQFEQQLNILKSLERRFESSLFDIRQLVQADLFDSELDSARELNKNKFSRGAGAIAGVVLEKHLSEVLGNHNLTTSKKNPSISDFNDILKNAGVYDTPNWRKIQLLGDIRNLCDHNKTREPKQEEVDELISGVEAIIKTIF
;
A
#
# COMPACT_ATOMS: atom_id res chain seq x y z
N MET A 1 -2.46 16.51 -5.22
CA MET A 1 -2.84 15.21 -5.82
C MET A 1 -3.38 14.34 -4.70
N LYS A 2 -4.55 13.71 -4.88
CA LYS A 2 -5.07 12.73 -3.90
C LYS A 2 -4.09 11.57 -3.78
N ASN A 3 -3.86 11.01 -2.59
CA ASN A 3 -2.81 10.01 -2.36
C ASN A 3 -2.99 8.77 -3.23
N ILE A 4 -4.24 8.39 -3.52
CA ILE A 4 -4.58 7.29 -4.43
C ILE A 4 -3.93 7.44 -5.82
N GLU A 5 -3.93 8.65 -6.38
CA GLU A 5 -3.36 8.90 -7.71
C GLU A 5 -1.83 8.78 -7.70
N LYS A 6 -1.20 9.10 -6.57
CA LYS A 6 0.22 8.84 -6.36
C LYS A 6 0.50 7.34 -6.31
N TYR A 7 -0.28 6.56 -5.53
CA TYR A 7 -0.10 5.11 -5.47
C TYR A 7 -0.33 4.41 -6.81
N LYS A 8 -1.30 4.86 -7.60
CA LYS A 8 -1.48 4.38 -8.98
C LYS A 8 -0.28 4.70 -9.86
N SER A 9 0.24 5.92 -9.77
CA SER A 9 1.43 6.34 -10.52
C SER A 9 2.66 5.52 -10.11
N ASP A 10 2.87 5.30 -8.81
CA ASP A 10 3.99 4.52 -8.28
C ASP A 10 3.86 3.04 -8.71
N LEU A 11 2.64 2.47 -8.65
CA LEU A 11 2.37 1.12 -9.14
C LEU A 11 2.67 1.01 -10.64
N GLN A 12 2.18 1.94 -11.46
CA GLN A 12 2.43 1.95 -12.90
C GLN A 12 3.93 2.03 -13.19
N HIS A 13 4.65 2.91 -12.49
CA HIS A 13 6.09 3.04 -12.63
C HIS A 13 6.82 1.72 -12.33
N LEU A 14 6.42 1.02 -11.27
CA LEU A 14 7.02 -0.26 -10.90
C LEU A 14 6.63 -1.40 -11.86
N ILE A 15 5.42 -1.38 -12.42
CA ILE A 15 5.03 -2.32 -13.48
C ILE A 15 5.89 -2.10 -14.73
N ASP A 16 6.00 -0.86 -15.20
CA ASP A 16 6.80 -0.52 -16.39
C ASP A 16 8.29 -0.87 -16.18
N LYS A 17 8.84 -0.59 -15.00
CA LYS A 17 10.21 -0.99 -14.64
C LYS A 17 10.33 -2.52 -14.58
N GLY A 18 9.33 -3.20 -14.01
CA GLY A 18 9.28 -4.65 -13.92
C GLY A 18 9.26 -5.34 -15.29
N GLU A 19 8.51 -4.80 -16.25
CA GLU A 19 8.49 -5.31 -17.63
C GLU A 19 9.84 -5.15 -18.33
N LYS A 20 10.52 -4.01 -18.12
CA LYS A 20 11.89 -3.82 -18.61
C LYS A 20 12.87 -4.80 -17.97
N LEU A 21 12.70 -5.10 -16.68
CA LEU A 21 13.51 -6.09 -15.96
C LEU A 21 13.22 -7.52 -16.44
N ASP A 22 11.99 -7.84 -16.82
CA ASP A 22 11.64 -9.15 -17.39
C ASP A 22 12.41 -9.39 -18.70
N LEU A 23 12.46 -8.37 -19.56
CA LEU A 23 13.29 -8.41 -20.76
C LEU A 23 14.78 -8.54 -20.42
N SER A 24 15.23 -7.86 -19.37
CA SER A 24 16.63 -7.86 -18.94
C SER A 24 17.09 -9.23 -18.42
N ILE A 25 16.30 -9.92 -17.60
CA ILE A 25 16.64 -11.26 -17.11
C ILE A 25 16.61 -12.30 -18.24
N ARG A 26 15.65 -12.20 -19.17
CA ARG A 26 15.61 -13.07 -20.35
C ARG A 26 16.83 -12.86 -21.24
N TYR A 27 17.24 -11.61 -21.47
CA TYR A 27 18.45 -11.30 -22.23
C TYR A 27 19.70 -11.85 -21.53
N ALA A 28 19.81 -11.68 -20.20
CA ALA A 28 20.94 -12.18 -19.44
C ALA A 28 21.06 -13.73 -19.48
N CYS A 29 19.93 -14.45 -19.46
CA CYS A 29 19.91 -15.91 -19.45
C CYS A 29 19.96 -16.54 -20.85
N HIS A 30 19.42 -15.87 -21.86
CA HIS A 30 19.20 -16.42 -23.20
C HIS A 30 19.64 -15.46 -24.32
N LYS A 31 20.79 -14.79 -24.13
CA LYS A 31 21.31 -13.74 -25.03
C LYS A 31 21.18 -14.07 -26.52
N ASP A 32 21.74 -15.19 -26.98
CA ASP A 32 21.79 -15.51 -28.41
C ASP A 32 20.40 -15.71 -29.02
N ASN A 33 19.52 -16.41 -28.31
CA ASN A 33 18.14 -16.63 -28.74
C ASN A 33 17.34 -15.32 -28.71
N PHE A 34 17.55 -14.50 -27.69
CA PHE A 34 16.90 -13.19 -27.55
C PHE A 34 17.31 -12.24 -28.68
N GLU A 35 18.61 -12.12 -28.99
CA GLU A 35 19.09 -11.30 -30.10
C GLU A 35 18.58 -11.78 -31.45
N LYS A 36 18.49 -13.10 -31.65
CA LYS A 36 17.90 -13.67 -32.86
C LYS A 36 16.44 -13.25 -33.02
N GLN A 37 15.62 -13.44 -31.98
CA GLN A 37 14.20 -13.02 -32.00
C GLN A 37 14.05 -11.52 -32.22
N LEU A 38 14.92 -10.71 -31.60
CA LEU A 38 14.90 -9.25 -31.74
C LEU A 38 15.22 -8.81 -33.17
N ARG A 39 16.21 -9.44 -33.81
CA ARG A 39 16.56 -9.19 -35.22
C ARG A 39 15.43 -9.58 -36.17
N GLU A 40 14.76 -10.69 -35.91
CA GLU A 40 13.60 -11.15 -36.69
C GLU A 40 12.40 -10.19 -36.58
N ALA A 41 12.17 -9.60 -35.39
CA ALA A 41 11.07 -8.69 -35.13
C ALA A 41 11.30 -7.26 -35.68
N ILE A 42 12.46 -6.67 -35.40
CA ILE A 42 12.73 -5.24 -35.71
C ILE A 42 13.22 -5.05 -37.15
N LYS A 43 13.93 -6.03 -37.73
CA LYS A 43 14.49 -6.03 -39.10
C LYS A 43 15.41 -4.85 -39.46
N ASP A 44 15.71 -3.97 -38.51
CA ASP A 44 16.60 -2.82 -38.61
C ASP A 44 17.73 -2.99 -37.58
N GLU A 45 18.95 -3.27 -38.05
CA GLU A 45 20.11 -3.52 -37.17
C GLU A 45 20.44 -2.33 -36.27
N LYS A 46 20.20 -1.09 -36.72
CA LYS A 46 20.53 0.10 -35.92
C LYS A 46 19.63 0.17 -34.69
N LYS A 47 18.33 -0.08 -34.88
CA LYS A 47 17.34 -0.12 -33.80
C LYS A 47 17.55 -1.32 -32.87
N VAL A 48 17.98 -2.47 -33.40
CA VAL A 48 18.33 -3.64 -32.58
C VAL A 48 19.50 -3.32 -31.64
N LYS A 49 20.56 -2.69 -32.16
CA LYS A 49 21.71 -2.27 -31.33
C LYS A 49 21.31 -1.26 -30.27
N GLU A 50 20.57 -0.24 -30.64
CA GLU A 50 20.05 0.77 -29.72
C GLU A 50 19.17 0.14 -28.63
N PHE A 51 18.34 -0.85 -28.98
CA PHE A 51 17.53 -1.57 -27.99
C PHE A 51 18.41 -2.33 -27.00
N ILE A 52 19.39 -3.10 -27.48
CA ILE A 52 20.30 -3.89 -26.64
C ILE A 52 21.10 -2.98 -25.70
N GLU A 53 21.59 -1.84 -26.19
CA GLU A 53 22.31 -0.85 -25.40
C GLU A 53 21.46 -0.23 -24.28
N ASN A 54 20.13 -0.17 -24.47
CA ASN A 54 19.18 0.35 -23.50
C ASN A 54 18.61 -0.71 -22.54
N ILE A 55 19.03 -1.99 -22.64
CA ILE A 55 18.60 -3.02 -21.70
C ILE A 55 19.17 -2.71 -20.31
N LEU A 56 18.30 -2.75 -19.30
CA LEU A 56 18.69 -2.46 -17.93
C LEU A 56 19.57 -3.59 -17.36
N PRO A 57 20.59 -3.26 -16.55
CA PRO A 57 21.38 -4.27 -15.86
C PRO A 57 20.57 -4.90 -14.72
N PHE A 58 19.98 -6.08 -14.97
CA PHE A 58 19.05 -6.73 -14.02
C PHE A 58 19.59 -6.81 -12.59
N ASN A 59 20.82 -7.31 -12.39
CA ASN A 59 21.44 -7.45 -11.07
C ASN A 59 21.57 -6.14 -10.28
N ARG A 60 21.69 -5.00 -10.97
CA ARG A 60 21.80 -3.68 -10.32
C ARG A 60 20.43 -3.12 -9.98
N GLU A 61 19.47 -3.29 -10.89
CA GLU A 61 18.17 -2.65 -10.78
C GLU A 61 17.15 -3.47 -9.97
N TYR A 62 17.27 -4.80 -9.95
CA TYR A 62 16.30 -5.69 -9.31
C TYR A 62 16.07 -5.36 -7.83
N GLN A 63 17.13 -5.08 -7.07
CA GLN A 63 17.02 -4.83 -5.63
C GLN A 63 16.19 -3.58 -5.31
N SER A 64 16.34 -2.52 -6.11
CA SER A 64 15.52 -1.31 -5.96
C SER A 64 14.05 -1.60 -6.25
N TRP A 65 13.79 -2.26 -7.39
CA TRP A 65 12.45 -2.63 -7.81
C TRP A 65 11.76 -3.56 -6.80
N TYR A 66 12.47 -4.58 -6.31
CA TYR A 66 11.95 -5.53 -5.33
C TYR A 66 11.58 -4.84 -4.02
N SER A 67 12.45 -3.94 -3.53
CA SER A 67 12.23 -3.24 -2.26
C SER A 67 10.99 -2.34 -2.32
N GLU A 68 10.85 -1.56 -3.39
CA GLU A 68 9.70 -0.68 -3.59
C GLU A 68 8.41 -1.49 -3.82
N SER A 69 8.47 -2.53 -4.65
CA SER A 69 7.34 -3.43 -4.91
C SER A 69 6.86 -4.13 -3.64
N LEU A 70 7.79 -4.60 -2.79
CA LEU A 70 7.44 -5.27 -1.53
C LEU A 70 6.69 -4.33 -0.57
N VAL A 71 7.06 -3.05 -0.53
CA VAL A 71 6.33 -2.05 0.28
C VAL A 71 4.90 -1.89 -0.22
N LEU A 72 4.69 -1.75 -1.53
CA LEU A 72 3.34 -1.66 -2.11
C LEU A 72 2.52 -2.93 -1.86
N VAL A 73 3.10 -4.12 -2.08
CA VAL A 73 2.42 -5.38 -1.82
C VAL A 73 2.05 -5.50 -0.34
N LYS A 74 2.94 -5.10 0.59
CA LYS A 74 2.65 -5.11 2.02
C LYS A 74 1.48 -4.20 2.39
N GLN A 75 1.41 -3.02 1.79
CA GLN A 75 0.37 -2.03 2.10
C GLN A 75 -0.97 -2.37 1.45
N LEU A 76 -0.95 -2.81 0.19
CA LEU A 76 -2.15 -2.92 -0.64
C LEU A 76 -2.65 -4.35 -0.78
N MET A 77 -1.81 -5.37 -0.58
CA MET A 77 -2.17 -6.78 -0.71
C MET A 77 -1.42 -7.67 0.30
N PRO A 78 -1.60 -7.41 1.62
CA PRO A 78 -0.85 -8.09 2.67
C PRO A 78 -0.96 -9.61 2.62
N ASP A 79 -2.11 -10.15 2.20
CA ASP A 79 -2.34 -11.60 2.07
C ASP A 79 -1.38 -12.28 1.07
N ARG A 80 -0.93 -11.55 0.03
CA ARG A 80 -0.01 -12.06 -0.99
C ARG A 80 1.46 -11.71 -0.71
N ARG A 81 1.76 -10.99 0.38
CA ARG A 81 3.12 -10.63 0.78
C ARG A 81 4.02 -11.85 0.89
N ASN A 82 3.56 -12.90 1.57
CA ASN A 82 4.35 -14.10 1.78
C ASN A 82 4.59 -14.87 0.47
N ASP A 83 3.70 -14.77 -0.50
CA ASP A 83 3.93 -15.34 -1.84
C ASP A 83 5.05 -14.59 -2.54
N PHE A 84 5.00 -13.25 -2.53
CA PHE A 84 6.01 -12.40 -3.15
C PHE A 84 7.41 -12.63 -2.59
N VAL A 85 7.53 -12.75 -1.26
CA VAL A 85 8.80 -12.98 -0.56
C VAL A 85 9.36 -14.38 -0.82
N ARG A 86 8.50 -15.41 -0.89
CA ARG A 86 8.94 -16.80 -1.15
C ARG A 86 9.56 -17.00 -2.52
N LEU A 87 9.22 -16.16 -3.50
CA LEU A 87 9.84 -16.18 -4.84
C LEU A 87 11.28 -15.60 -4.80
N TYR A 88 11.62 -14.85 -3.75
CA TYR A 88 12.95 -14.29 -3.53
C TYR A 88 13.82 -15.17 -2.63
N GLU A 89 13.32 -15.54 -1.44
CA GLU A 89 14.12 -16.14 -0.37
C GLU A 89 14.41 -17.63 -0.56
N LYS A 90 15.63 -18.06 -0.21
CA LYS A 90 15.98 -19.49 -0.22
C LYS A 90 15.17 -20.27 0.81
N PRO A 91 14.58 -21.42 0.43
CA PRO A 91 13.96 -22.33 1.38
C PRO A 91 14.97 -22.87 2.41
N LYS A 92 14.68 -22.73 3.71
CA LYS A 92 15.57 -23.17 4.80
C LYS A 92 15.83 -24.68 4.84
N THR A 93 14.91 -25.49 4.30
CA THR A 93 14.92 -26.96 4.42
C THR A 93 15.23 -27.69 3.12
N ARG A 94 15.69 -26.98 2.06
CA ARG A 94 15.97 -27.64 0.78
C ARG A 94 17.23 -28.51 0.85
N LYS A 95 17.11 -29.76 0.39
CA LYS A 95 18.22 -30.73 0.34
C LYS A 95 19.00 -30.68 -0.99
N ALA A 96 18.34 -30.24 -2.06
CA ALA A 96 18.91 -30.09 -3.39
C ALA A 96 18.27 -28.88 -4.08
N ILE A 97 18.97 -28.33 -5.07
CA ILE A 97 18.48 -27.24 -5.90
C ILE A 97 17.99 -27.83 -7.22
N GLU A 98 16.74 -27.56 -7.53
CA GLU A 98 15.98 -28.04 -8.66
C GLU A 98 15.24 -26.88 -9.31
N TYR A 99 14.81 -27.05 -10.56
CA TYR A 99 14.13 -25.98 -11.30
C TYR A 99 12.93 -25.40 -10.52
N GLY A 100 12.14 -26.26 -9.87
CA GLY A 100 10.95 -25.84 -9.12
C GLY A 100 11.22 -25.17 -7.76
N ASN A 101 12.46 -25.15 -7.27
CA ASN A 101 12.81 -24.56 -5.97
C ASN A 101 13.95 -23.52 -6.04
N TYR A 102 14.34 -23.15 -7.26
CA TYR A 102 15.29 -22.09 -7.54
C TYR A 102 14.59 -20.73 -7.37
N VAL A 103 15.21 -19.81 -6.64
CA VAL A 103 14.62 -18.50 -6.28
C VAL A 103 15.49 -17.32 -6.74
N MET A 104 14.99 -16.09 -6.63
CA MET A 104 15.75 -14.91 -7.06
C MET A 104 17.05 -14.71 -6.28
N GLU A 105 17.13 -15.08 -5.00
CA GLU A 105 18.38 -14.99 -4.25
C GLU A 105 19.47 -15.93 -4.81
N ASP A 106 19.10 -17.10 -5.36
CA ASP A 106 20.06 -17.99 -6.05
C ASP A 106 20.60 -17.33 -7.32
N TYR A 107 19.71 -16.69 -8.09
CA TYR A 107 20.06 -15.96 -9.29
C TYR A 107 21.07 -14.84 -9.01
N LEU A 108 20.79 -14.02 -7.99
CA LEU A 108 21.64 -12.88 -7.63
C LEU A 108 23.04 -13.30 -7.14
N GLN A 109 23.17 -14.54 -6.67
CA GLN A 109 24.45 -15.15 -6.29
C GLN A 109 25.12 -15.91 -7.43
N ASN A 110 24.54 -15.87 -8.64
CA ASN A 110 24.99 -16.58 -9.84
C ASN A 110 25.08 -18.09 -9.66
N LEU A 111 24.19 -18.68 -8.84
CA LEU A 111 24.25 -20.09 -8.51
C LEU A 111 23.84 -20.97 -9.69
N THR A 112 24.72 -21.88 -10.09
CA THR A 112 24.47 -22.89 -11.11
C THR A 112 24.79 -24.26 -10.54
N VAL A 113 23.89 -25.22 -10.74
CA VAL A 113 24.09 -26.62 -10.36
C VAL A 113 24.33 -27.43 -11.62
N ASN A 114 25.48 -28.09 -11.67
CA ASN A 114 25.84 -29.02 -12.73
C ASN A 114 25.64 -30.47 -12.27
N SER A 115 25.38 -31.36 -13.21
CA SER A 115 25.38 -32.80 -13.00
C SER A 115 26.80 -33.29 -12.72
N GLY A 116 26.94 -34.53 -12.23
CA GLY A 116 28.26 -35.15 -12.05
C GLY A 116 29.07 -35.31 -13.34
N TYR A 117 28.41 -35.18 -14.50
CA TYR A 117 29.03 -35.22 -15.83
C TYR A 117 29.32 -33.83 -16.41
N GLY A 118 29.09 -32.75 -15.64
CA GLY A 118 29.40 -31.37 -16.04
C GLY A 118 28.28 -30.65 -16.80
N GLU A 119 27.15 -31.32 -17.08
CA GLU A 119 26.00 -30.70 -17.74
C GLU A 119 25.23 -29.81 -16.78
N LYS A 120 24.78 -28.63 -17.23
CA LYS A 120 23.96 -27.73 -16.41
C LYS A 120 22.61 -28.39 -16.08
N LYS A 121 22.39 -28.68 -14.79
CA LYS A 121 21.13 -29.23 -14.28
C LYS A 121 20.12 -28.11 -13.98
N VAL A 122 20.56 -27.05 -13.32
CA VAL A 122 19.75 -25.87 -12.97
C VAL A 122 20.64 -24.64 -12.96
N GLY A 123 20.12 -23.49 -13.37
CA GLY A 123 20.83 -22.24 -13.18
C GLY A 123 19.95 -21.01 -13.31
N PRO A 124 20.54 -19.86 -13.66
CA PRO A 124 19.88 -18.55 -13.60
C PRO A 124 18.55 -18.44 -14.39
N ASP A 125 18.39 -19.21 -15.46
CA ASP A 125 17.16 -19.28 -16.25
C ASP A 125 15.93 -19.73 -15.45
N ALA A 126 16.10 -20.58 -14.43
CA ALA A 126 15.00 -21.03 -13.58
C ALA A 126 14.34 -19.87 -12.79
N ALA A 127 15.09 -18.80 -12.51
CA ALA A 127 14.57 -17.63 -11.82
C ALA A 127 13.64 -16.75 -12.66
N ILE A 128 13.62 -16.89 -14.00
CA ILE A 128 12.71 -16.13 -14.87
C ILE A 128 11.26 -16.34 -14.41
N SER A 129 10.88 -17.60 -14.17
CA SER A 129 9.53 -17.94 -13.69
C SER A 129 9.20 -17.29 -12.35
N GLN A 130 10.18 -17.16 -11.45
CA GLN A 130 10.00 -16.55 -10.14
C GLN A 130 9.77 -15.05 -10.25
N PHE A 131 10.58 -14.39 -11.09
CA PHE A 131 10.44 -12.96 -11.39
C PHE A 131 9.11 -12.64 -12.06
N GLU A 132 8.69 -13.43 -13.06
CA GLU A 132 7.39 -13.30 -13.72
C GLU A 132 6.25 -13.36 -12.71
N GLN A 133 6.31 -14.30 -11.75
CA GLN A 133 5.28 -14.40 -10.71
C GLN A 133 5.29 -13.18 -9.77
N GLN A 134 6.46 -12.64 -9.41
CA GLN A 134 6.55 -11.38 -8.64
C GLN A 134 5.89 -10.22 -9.41
N LEU A 135 6.19 -10.08 -10.70
CA LEU A 135 5.60 -9.05 -11.55
C LEU A 135 4.09 -9.24 -11.71
N ASN A 136 3.60 -10.47 -11.84
CA ASN A 136 2.16 -10.75 -11.96
C ASN A 136 1.41 -10.45 -10.66
N ILE A 137 2.02 -10.68 -9.49
CA ILE A 137 1.46 -10.23 -8.20
C ILE A 137 1.34 -8.70 -8.19
N LEU A 138 2.39 -7.98 -8.62
CA LEU A 138 2.36 -6.53 -8.70
C LEU A 138 1.26 -6.03 -9.65
N LYS A 139 1.17 -6.57 -10.87
CA LYS A 139 0.11 -6.24 -11.84
C LYS A 139 -1.30 -6.51 -11.29
N SER A 140 -1.47 -7.55 -10.47
CA SER A 140 -2.77 -7.84 -9.86
C SER A 140 -3.26 -6.74 -8.89
N LEU A 141 -2.38 -5.84 -8.43
CA LEU A 141 -2.75 -4.68 -7.63
C LEU A 141 -3.54 -3.63 -8.43
N GLU A 142 -3.41 -3.57 -9.76
CA GLU A 142 -4.17 -2.62 -10.58
C GLU A 142 -5.67 -2.81 -10.35
N ARG A 143 -6.11 -4.08 -10.34
CA ARG A 143 -7.51 -4.45 -10.05
C ARG A 143 -7.94 -4.09 -8.65
N ARG A 144 -7.04 -3.90 -7.68
CA ARG A 144 -7.43 -3.42 -6.34
C ARG A 144 -7.86 -1.96 -6.36
N PHE A 145 -7.32 -1.14 -7.26
CA PHE A 145 -7.73 0.26 -7.42
C PHE A 145 -9.03 0.42 -8.22
N GLU A 146 -9.40 -0.59 -9.01
CA GLU A 146 -10.61 -0.59 -9.85
C GLU A 146 -11.77 -1.37 -9.22
N SER A 147 -11.46 -2.39 -8.39
CA SER A 147 -12.46 -3.29 -7.84
C SER A 147 -12.99 -2.80 -6.50
N SER A 148 -14.31 -2.73 -6.39
CA SER A 148 -15.03 -2.50 -5.13
C SER A 148 -14.86 -3.61 -4.07
N LEU A 149 -14.18 -4.72 -4.41
CA LEU A 149 -13.96 -5.88 -3.53
C LEU A 149 -12.70 -5.78 -2.68
N PHE A 150 -11.76 -4.89 -3.00
CA PHE A 150 -10.46 -4.82 -2.33
C PHE A 150 -10.36 -3.57 -1.46
N ASP A 151 -10.20 -3.78 -0.15
CA ASP A 151 -10.11 -2.72 0.85
C ASP A 151 -8.80 -1.92 0.69
N ILE A 152 -8.86 -0.83 -0.10
CA ILE A 152 -7.95 0.33 -0.14
C ILE A 152 -8.05 1.12 1.19
N ARG A 153 -8.48 0.46 2.27
CA ARG A 153 -9.31 1.06 3.31
C ARG A 153 -8.59 2.19 4.02
N GLN A 154 -7.40 1.98 4.57
CA GLN A 154 -6.73 3.00 5.40
C GLN A 154 -6.25 4.24 4.62
N LEU A 155 -5.76 4.05 3.38
CA LEU A 155 -5.27 5.15 2.54
C LEU A 155 -6.41 5.93 1.87
N VAL A 156 -7.46 5.24 1.41
CA VAL A 156 -8.71 5.90 0.98
C VAL A 156 -9.41 6.57 2.16
N GLN A 157 -9.34 5.98 3.35
CA GLN A 157 -10.03 6.49 4.53
C GLN A 157 -9.40 7.79 5.03
N ALA A 158 -8.07 7.92 5.01
CA ALA A 158 -7.42 9.20 5.26
C ALA A 158 -7.83 10.26 4.21
N ASP A 159 -7.79 9.91 2.92
CA ASP A 159 -8.21 10.81 1.83
C ASP A 159 -9.72 11.16 1.89
N LEU A 160 -10.56 10.23 2.35
CA LEU A 160 -12.00 10.40 2.56
C LEU A 160 -12.25 11.33 3.75
N PHE A 161 -11.53 11.14 4.85
CA PHE A 161 -11.61 11.99 6.03
C PHE A 161 -11.20 13.42 5.72
N ASP A 162 -10.10 13.62 5.01
CA ASP A 162 -9.68 14.96 4.57
C ASP A 162 -10.75 15.60 3.67
N SER A 163 -11.34 14.85 2.73
CA SER A 163 -12.42 15.35 1.87
C SER A 163 -13.73 15.63 2.62
N GLU A 164 -14.09 14.82 3.61
CA GLU A 164 -15.25 15.02 4.49
C GLU A 164 -15.04 16.27 5.37
N LEU A 165 -13.83 16.47 5.91
CA LEU A 165 -13.47 17.65 6.68
C LEU A 165 -13.45 18.94 5.84
N ASP A 166 -12.97 18.88 4.60
CA ASP A 166 -13.05 20.04 3.68
C ASP A 166 -14.50 20.41 3.34
N SER A 167 -15.37 19.41 3.18
CA SER A 167 -16.81 19.64 3.03
C SER A 167 -17.41 20.29 4.29
N ALA A 168 -16.98 19.84 5.47
CA ALA A 168 -17.39 20.45 6.74
C ALA A 168 -16.91 21.92 6.85
N ARG A 169 -15.68 22.24 6.42
CA ARG A 169 -15.18 23.62 6.36
C ARG A 169 -16.05 24.51 5.48
N GLU A 170 -16.38 24.04 4.28
CA GLU A 170 -17.21 24.82 3.34
C GLU A 170 -18.63 25.02 3.89
N LEU A 171 -19.24 24.01 4.50
CA LEU A 171 -20.53 24.16 5.17
C LEU A 171 -20.47 25.17 6.32
N ASN A 172 -19.43 25.09 7.16
CA ASN A 172 -19.30 26.01 8.29
C ASN A 172 -19.12 27.45 7.82
N LYS A 173 -18.31 27.67 6.78
CA LYS A 173 -18.13 28.97 6.13
C LYS A 173 -19.44 29.58 5.62
N ASN A 174 -20.35 28.73 5.12
CA ASN A 174 -21.68 29.13 4.66
C ASN A 174 -22.75 29.15 5.78
N LYS A 175 -22.34 29.14 7.06
CA LYS A 175 -23.22 29.20 8.26
C LYS A 175 -24.07 27.95 8.48
N PHE A 176 -23.76 26.83 7.84
CA PHE A 176 -24.39 25.54 8.08
C PHE A 176 -23.67 24.76 9.19
N SER A 177 -23.53 25.38 10.36
CA SER A 177 -22.70 24.90 11.49
C SER A 177 -23.11 23.52 11.99
N ARG A 178 -24.42 23.23 12.08
CA ARG A 178 -24.90 21.90 12.49
C ARG A 178 -24.48 20.80 11.51
N GLY A 179 -24.65 21.06 10.21
CA GLY A 179 -24.25 20.11 9.16
C GLY A 179 -22.74 19.88 9.13
N ALA A 180 -21.96 20.95 9.26
CA ALA A 180 -20.51 20.87 9.36
C ALA A 180 -20.04 20.04 10.57
N GLY A 181 -20.60 20.30 11.74
CA GLY A 181 -20.25 19.56 12.96
C GLY A 181 -20.68 18.09 12.92
N ALA A 182 -21.80 17.78 12.28
CA ALA A 182 -22.23 16.39 12.06
C ALA A 182 -21.19 15.62 11.22
N ILE A 183 -20.73 16.20 10.10
CA ILE A 183 -19.72 15.57 9.23
C ILE A 183 -18.39 15.37 9.96
N ALA A 184 -17.88 16.41 10.63
CA ALA A 184 -16.63 16.31 11.40
C ALA A 184 -16.72 15.28 12.53
N GLY A 185 -17.89 15.19 13.17
CA GLY A 185 -18.20 14.17 14.17
C GLY A 185 -18.11 12.74 13.65
N VAL A 186 -18.69 12.49 12.47
CA VAL A 186 -18.65 11.17 11.83
C VAL A 186 -17.21 10.77 11.48
N VAL A 187 -16.39 11.71 11.00
CA VAL A 187 -14.96 11.47 10.72
C VAL A 187 -14.23 11.03 11.98
N LEU A 188 -14.41 11.76 13.09
CA LEU A 188 -13.79 11.42 14.38
C LEU A 188 -14.22 10.03 14.87
N GLU A 189 -15.51 9.71 14.80
CA GLU A 189 -16.04 8.42 15.24
C GLU A 189 -15.45 7.26 14.43
N LYS A 190 -15.42 7.37 13.10
CA LYS A 190 -14.84 6.35 12.22
C LYS A 190 -13.35 6.15 12.51
N HIS A 191 -12.59 7.23 12.71
CA HIS A 191 -11.16 7.15 13.01
C HIS A 191 -10.90 6.46 14.36
N LEU A 192 -11.60 6.84 15.42
CA LEU A 192 -11.42 6.23 16.74
C LEU A 192 -11.78 4.73 16.74
N SER A 193 -12.82 4.35 15.99
CA SER A 193 -13.20 2.94 15.79
C SER A 193 -12.08 2.16 15.08
N GLU A 194 -11.41 2.76 14.11
CA GLU A 194 -10.27 2.16 13.42
C GLU A 194 -9.06 1.98 14.34
N VAL A 195 -8.71 3.02 15.11
CA VAL A 195 -7.65 2.95 16.13
C VAL A 195 -7.93 1.82 17.11
N LEU A 196 -9.18 1.66 17.55
CA LEU A 196 -9.60 0.54 18.39
C LEU A 196 -9.24 -0.82 17.76
N GLY A 197 -9.56 -0.99 16.47
CA GLY A 197 -9.23 -2.18 15.69
C GLY A 197 -7.72 -2.41 15.55
N ASN A 198 -6.94 -1.35 15.30
CA ASN A 198 -5.48 -1.42 15.17
C ASN A 198 -4.80 -1.90 16.46
N HIS A 199 -5.37 -1.55 17.61
CA HIS A 199 -4.90 -1.99 18.94
C HIS A 199 -5.50 -3.33 19.40
N ASN A 200 -6.24 -4.03 18.53
CA ASN A 200 -6.96 -5.27 18.84
C ASN A 200 -7.92 -5.13 20.03
N LEU A 201 -8.47 -3.94 20.22
CA LEU A 201 -9.45 -3.62 21.25
C LEU A 201 -10.85 -3.76 20.66
N THR A 202 -11.83 -4.06 21.51
CA THR A 202 -13.24 -4.23 21.10
C THR A 202 -14.18 -3.52 22.06
N THR A 203 -15.37 -3.18 21.58
CA THR A 203 -16.45 -2.62 22.39
C THR A 203 -17.59 -3.62 22.51
N SER A 204 -18.17 -3.70 23.71
CA SER A 204 -19.35 -4.54 23.98
C SER A 204 -20.67 -3.86 23.60
N LYS A 205 -20.65 -2.55 23.32
CA LYS A 205 -21.83 -1.78 22.93
C LYS A 205 -22.13 -2.02 21.45
N LYS A 206 -23.41 -2.17 21.12
CA LYS A 206 -23.87 -2.34 19.73
C LYS A 206 -23.66 -1.08 18.88
N ASN A 207 -23.88 0.10 19.47
CA ASN A 207 -23.71 1.40 18.85
C ASN A 207 -22.84 2.28 19.77
N PRO A 208 -21.51 2.08 19.79
CA PRO A 208 -20.58 2.91 20.56
C PRO A 208 -20.60 4.36 20.07
N SER A 209 -20.45 5.30 21.00
CA SER A 209 -20.27 6.73 20.72
C SER A 209 -18.80 7.13 20.73
N ILE A 210 -18.49 8.36 20.29
CA ILE A 210 -17.14 8.96 20.42
C ILE A 210 -16.61 8.84 21.85
N SER A 211 -17.44 9.07 22.87
CA SER A 211 -17.01 8.94 24.28
C SER A 211 -16.65 7.50 24.63
N ASP A 212 -17.41 6.53 24.13
CA ASP A 212 -17.14 5.11 24.39
C ASP A 212 -15.80 4.68 23.81
N PHE A 213 -15.54 5.06 22.55
CA PHE A 213 -14.24 4.82 21.94
C PHE A 213 -13.11 5.54 22.69
N ASN A 214 -13.34 6.80 23.05
CA ASN A 214 -12.33 7.63 23.72
C ASN A 214 -11.90 7.02 25.07
N ASP A 215 -12.85 6.54 25.86
CA ASP A 215 -12.59 5.96 27.17
C ASP A 215 -11.88 4.60 27.06
N ILE A 216 -12.27 3.76 26.10
CA ILE A 216 -11.61 2.46 25.87
C ILE A 216 -10.14 2.67 25.50
N LEU A 217 -9.87 3.55 24.54
CA LEU A 217 -8.51 3.84 24.08
C LEU A 217 -7.66 4.46 25.19
N LYS A 218 -8.25 5.35 26.00
CA LYS A 218 -7.57 5.93 27.16
C LYS A 218 -7.24 4.88 28.22
N ASN A 219 -8.19 4.01 28.57
CA ASN A 219 -7.99 2.96 29.56
C ASN A 219 -6.97 1.92 29.11
N ALA A 220 -6.88 1.66 27.80
CA ALA A 220 -5.85 0.82 27.20
C ALA A 220 -4.47 1.52 27.09
N GLY A 221 -4.37 2.80 27.45
CA GLY A 221 -3.11 3.54 27.43
C GLY A 221 -2.66 3.98 26.03
N VAL A 222 -3.55 4.00 25.03
CA VAL A 222 -3.23 4.38 23.65
C VAL A 222 -2.79 5.86 23.58
N TYR A 223 -3.39 6.73 24.39
CA TYR A 223 -2.97 8.13 24.51
C TYR A 223 -3.10 8.71 25.93
N ASP A 224 -2.45 9.85 26.12
CA ASP A 224 -2.37 10.54 27.40
C ASP A 224 -3.66 11.30 27.77
N THR A 225 -3.70 11.83 28.99
CA THR A 225 -4.90 12.51 29.52
C THR A 225 -5.22 13.81 28.76
N PRO A 226 -4.24 14.63 28.34
CA PRO A 226 -4.47 15.75 27.42
C PRO A 226 -5.23 15.37 26.15
N ASN A 227 -4.79 14.33 25.42
CA ASN A 227 -5.47 13.90 24.19
C ASN A 227 -6.89 13.39 24.46
N TRP A 228 -7.07 12.62 25.53
CA TRP A 228 -8.41 12.17 25.96
C TRP A 228 -9.36 13.34 26.22
N ARG A 229 -8.92 14.38 26.95
CA ARG A 229 -9.72 15.59 27.20
C ARG A 229 -10.01 16.36 25.92
N LYS A 230 -9.04 16.44 25.00
CA LYS A 230 -9.22 17.08 23.70
C LYS A 230 -10.32 16.37 22.89
N ILE A 231 -10.24 15.05 22.76
CA ILE A 231 -11.26 14.26 22.05
C ILE A 231 -12.64 14.39 22.70
N GLN A 232 -12.68 14.47 24.04
CA GLN A 232 -13.92 14.67 24.77
C GLN A 232 -14.57 16.03 24.45
N LEU A 233 -13.78 17.11 24.44
CA LEU A 233 -14.25 18.42 24.00
C LEU A 233 -14.81 18.38 22.57
N LEU A 234 -14.12 17.71 21.65
CA LEU A 234 -14.60 17.54 20.27
C LEU A 234 -15.94 16.78 20.22
N GLY A 235 -16.10 15.73 21.04
CA GLY A 235 -17.36 15.01 21.20
C GLY A 235 -18.50 15.89 21.72
N ASP A 236 -18.21 16.80 22.65
CA ASP A 236 -19.20 17.73 23.20
C ASP A 236 -19.66 18.77 22.17
N ILE A 237 -18.73 19.33 21.39
CA ILE A 237 -19.06 20.26 20.29
C ILE A 237 -19.89 19.56 19.22
N ARG A 238 -19.52 18.33 18.85
CA ARG A 238 -20.31 17.49 17.94
C ARG A 238 -21.73 17.27 18.47
N ASN A 239 -21.87 16.94 19.74
CA ASN A 239 -23.18 16.70 20.36
C ASN A 239 -24.06 17.96 20.35
N LEU A 240 -23.46 19.15 20.48
CA LEU A 240 -24.17 20.42 20.33
C LEU A 240 -24.73 20.62 18.91
N CYS A 241 -24.03 20.11 17.89
CA CYS A 241 -24.48 20.17 16.49
C CYS A 241 -25.68 19.25 16.22
N ASP A 242 -25.67 18.04 16.80
CA ASP A 242 -26.62 16.97 16.49
C ASP A 242 -27.82 16.89 17.47
N HIS A 243 -27.78 17.61 18.60
CA HIS A 243 -28.85 17.61 19.59
C HIS A 243 -29.43 19.00 19.83
N ASN A 244 -30.76 19.10 19.86
CA ASN A 244 -31.48 20.36 20.02
C ASN A 244 -31.81 20.67 21.50
N LYS A 245 -30.79 20.73 22.36
CA LYS A 245 -31.04 20.76 23.83
C LYS A 245 -30.73 22.07 24.54
N THR A 246 -29.97 22.99 23.96
CA THR A 246 -29.53 24.19 24.71
C THR A 246 -29.37 25.44 23.87
N ARG A 247 -28.58 25.40 22.79
CA ARG A 247 -28.30 26.55 21.91
C ARG A 247 -27.79 26.10 20.55
N GLU A 248 -27.74 27.02 19.59
CA GLU A 248 -27.04 26.80 18.33
C GLU A 248 -25.51 26.76 18.54
N PRO A 249 -24.79 25.88 17.81
CA PRO A 249 -23.33 25.89 17.78
C PRO A 249 -22.82 27.14 17.07
N LYS A 250 -21.79 27.78 17.64
CA LYS A 250 -21.14 28.92 16.99
C LYS A 250 -20.18 28.43 15.90
N GLN A 251 -19.94 29.26 14.87
CA GLN A 251 -19.03 28.91 13.79
C GLN A 251 -17.62 28.63 14.31
N GLU A 252 -17.13 29.41 15.29
CA GLU A 252 -15.79 29.24 15.84
C GLU A 252 -15.63 27.91 16.58
N GLU A 253 -16.68 27.45 17.25
CA GLU A 253 -16.68 26.15 17.94
C GLU A 253 -16.61 25.00 16.92
N VAL A 254 -17.32 25.13 15.80
CA VAL A 254 -17.27 24.14 14.73
C VAL A 254 -15.94 24.18 13.97
N ASP A 255 -15.30 25.33 13.83
CA ASP A 255 -13.93 25.43 13.30
C ASP A 255 -12.93 24.74 14.22
N GLU A 256 -13.10 24.87 15.54
CA GLU A 256 -12.30 24.14 16.53
C GLU A 256 -12.54 22.63 16.45
N LEU A 257 -13.79 22.20 16.25
CA LEU A 257 -14.12 20.80 16.01
C LEU A 257 -13.40 20.28 14.76
N ILE A 258 -13.56 20.93 13.61
CA ILE A 258 -12.97 20.49 12.34
C ILE A 258 -11.44 20.41 12.44
N SER A 259 -10.81 21.48 12.92
CA SER A 259 -9.35 21.55 13.06
C SER A 259 -8.83 20.56 14.11
N GLY A 260 -9.59 20.35 15.18
CA GLY A 260 -9.31 19.38 16.21
C GLY A 260 -9.35 17.95 15.67
N VAL A 261 -10.39 17.59 14.92
CA VAL A 261 -10.51 16.28 14.27
C VAL A 261 -9.38 16.06 13.28
N GLU A 262 -9.07 17.05 12.44
CA GLU A 262 -7.93 17.00 11.51
C GLU A 262 -6.61 16.71 12.24
N ALA A 263 -6.38 17.32 13.39
CA ALA A 263 -5.20 17.05 14.20
C ALA A 263 -5.21 15.62 14.78
N ILE A 264 -6.36 15.15 15.28
CA ILE A 264 -6.48 13.81 15.87
C ILE A 264 -6.21 12.72 14.83
N ILE A 265 -6.85 12.79 13.65
CA ILE A 265 -6.66 11.78 12.59
C ILE A 265 -5.22 11.68 12.08
N LYS A 266 -4.39 12.72 12.34
CA LYS A 266 -2.98 12.80 11.96
C LYS A 266 -2.02 12.43 13.09
N THR A 267 -2.50 12.32 14.34
CA THR A 267 -1.62 12.17 15.53
C THR A 267 -1.92 10.96 16.39
N ILE A 268 -3.08 10.31 16.23
CA ILE A 268 -3.49 9.14 17.02
C ILE A 268 -3.70 7.96 16.07
N PHE A 269 -3.09 6.81 16.37
CA PHE A 269 -3.08 5.62 15.51
C PHE A 269 -3.21 4.34 16.33
#